data_AF-A0A937K3M8-F1
#
_entry.id   AF-A0A937K3M8-F1
#
_cell.length_a   1.000
_cell.length_b   1.000
_cell.length_c   1.000
_cell.angle_alpha   90.00
_cell.angle_beta   90.00
_cell.angle_gamma   90.00
#
_symmetry.space_group_name_H-M   'P 1'
#
loop_
_entity.id
_entity.type
_entity.pdbx_description
1 polymer ?
#
loop_
_entity_poly.entity_id
_entity_poly.type
_entity_poly.pdbx_seq_one_letter_code
_entity_poly.pdbx_strand_id
1 'polypeptide(L)'
;MDKWELSRYLIDAKKSVDTILYLYKYGDKVSMINIREKVRETRRKFYINGCIVLDKCFHKTKKQICENEIIKSIYYERDKDAAHKDDKYMKKQYSTLMEMAEDMKIQVQIIREACKDFLPDNLTLDFLVFDSELFRLANGVDKEMETRIWNAKFPSKNSCKDVVEGECFNVFSDTEDIKQIAEDEKKKYATVLSCGICMEETMQRLQDGCIKTNVLHKQDMWASINQESLNKIFRLRELGFIDKFDLPREPRNKREEKAFIKILEKERLL
;
A
#
# COMPACT_ATOMS: atom_id res chain seq x y z
N MET A 1 3.73 -5.36 21.57
CA MET A 1 3.33 -4.89 20.24
C MET A 1 1.84 -5.08 20.20
N ASP A 2 1.09 -3.99 20.14
CA ASP A 2 -0.36 -4.05 20.02
C ASP A 2 -0.78 -4.60 18.64
N LYS A 3 -2.08 -4.86 18.46
CA LYS A 3 -2.63 -5.43 17.22
C LYS A 3 -2.33 -4.55 16.00
N TRP A 4 -2.30 -3.23 16.15
CA TRP A 4 -2.12 -2.28 15.06
C TRP A 4 -0.66 -2.04 14.72
N GLU A 5 0.24 -2.01 15.70
CA GLU A 5 1.69 -2.08 15.50
C GLU A 5 2.06 -3.34 14.70
N LEU A 6 1.43 -4.48 15.02
CA LEU A 6 1.64 -5.73 14.28
C LEU A 6 1.07 -5.66 12.85
N SER A 7 -0.11 -5.06 12.70
CA SER A 7 -0.79 -4.90 11.41
C SER A 7 0.04 -4.11 10.41
N ARG A 8 0.84 -3.14 10.86
CA ARG A 8 1.80 -2.43 10.00
C ARG A 8 2.67 -3.40 9.22
N TYR A 9 3.34 -4.34 9.89
CA TYR A 9 4.27 -5.25 9.22
C TYR A 9 3.52 -6.17 8.25
N LEU A 10 2.30 -6.59 8.57
CA LEU A 10 1.48 -7.36 7.64
C LEU A 10 1.14 -6.55 6.38
N ILE A 11 0.78 -5.28 6.54
CA ILE A 11 0.47 -4.38 5.42
C ILE A 11 1.71 -4.03 4.61
N ASP A 12 2.88 -3.84 5.23
CA ASP A 12 4.14 -3.61 4.53
C ASP A 12 4.60 -4.87 3.76
N ALA A 13 4.34 -6.07 4.28
CA ALA A 13 4.49 -7.30 3.52
C ALA A 13 3.54 -7.33 2.31
N LYS A 14 2.26 -7.02 2.52
CA LYS A 14 1.28 -6.93 1.42
C LYS A 14 1.67 -5.92 0.35
N LYS A 15 2.18 -4.74 0.70
CA LYS A 15 2.67 -3.75 -0.28
C LYS A 15 3.86 -4.25 -1.09
N SER A 16 4.66 -5.16 -0.54
CA SER A 16 5.72 -5.81 -1.32
C SER A 16 5.13 -6.67 -2.44
N VAL A 17 3.95 -7.29 -2.23
CA VAL A 17 3.19 -7.96 -3.29
C VAL A 17 2.71 -6.96 -4.34
N ASP A 18 2.13 -5.84 -3.91
CA ASP A 18 1.68 -4.76 -4.79
C ASP A 18 2.80 -4.26 -5.72
N THR A 19 4.03 -4.12 -5.19
CA THR A 19 5.22 -3.76 -5.98
C THR A 19 5.57 -4.82 -7.03
N ILE A 20 5.53 -6.12 -6.71
CA ILE A 20 5.82 -7.17 -7.71
C ILE A 20 4.74 -7.20 -8.79
N LEU A 21 3.46 -7.03 -8.43
CA LEU A 21 2.37 -6.88 -9.38
C LEU A 21 2.59 -5.68 -10.31
N TYR A 22 3.02 -4.55 -9.76
CA TYR A 22 3.33 -3.35 -10.55
C TYR A 22 4.46 -3.61 -11.55
N LEU A 23 5.56 -4.23 -11.10
CA LEU A 23 6.69 -4.57 -11.95
C LEU A 23 6.31 -5.58 -13.05
N TYR A 24 5.43 -6.54 -12.76
CA TYR A 24 4.90 -7.43 -13.79
C TYR A 24 4.14 -6.66 -14.88
N LYS A 25 3.25 -5.75 -14.48
CA LYS A 25 2.38 -5.03 -15.43
C LYS A 25 3.06 -3.88 -16.17
N TYR A 26 4.02 -3.21 -15.51
CA TYR A 26 4.60 -1.96 -15.99
C TYR A 26 6.13 -1.95 -15.97
N GLY A 27 6.78 -3.11 -15.83
CA GLY A 27 8.24 -3.23 -15.78
C GLY A 27 8.96 -2.54 -16.94
N ASP A 28 8.40 -2.64 -18.16
CA ASP A 28 8.96 -2.00 -19.36
C ASP A 28 9.01 -0.46 -19.25
N LYS A 29 8.07 0.15 -18.51
CA LYS A 29 8.03 1.61 -18.29
C LYS A 29 9.04 2.09 -17.27
N VAL A 30 9.65 1.18 -16.52
CA VAL A 30 10.67 1.48 -15.52
C VAL A 30 11.97 0.72 -15.79
N SER A 31 12.21 0.37 -17.06
CA SER A 31 13.39 -0.41 -17.46
C SER A 31 14.73 0.30 -17.23
N MET A 32 14.73 1.61 -16.95
CA MET A 32 15.92 2.35 -16.52
C MET A 32 16.43 1.99 -15.13
N ILE A 33 15.66 1.28 -14.30
CA ILE A 33 16.15 0.77 -13.00
C ILE A 33 16.58 -0.69 -13.10
N ASN A 34 17.41 -1.11 -12.14
CA ASN A 34 17.74 -2.51 -11.96
C ASN A 34 16.54 -3.29 -11.41
N ILE A 35 15.66 -3.76 -12.31
CA ILE A 35 14.45 -4.52 -11.96
C ILE A 35 14.80 -5.75 -11.12
N ARG A 36 15.89 -6.46 -11.44
CA ARG A 36 16.32 -7.66 -10.71
C ARG A 36 16.65 -7.35 -9.24
N GLU A 37 17.31 -6.23 -9.01
CA GLU A 37 17.64 -5.75 -7.67
C GLU A 37 16.39 -5.27 -6.92
N LYS A 38 15.52 -4.48 -7.55
CA LYS A 38 14.26 -4.05 -6.94
C LYS A 38 13.40 -5.26 -6.53
N VAL A 39 13.27 -6.28 -7.39
CA VAL A 39 12.57 -7.53 -7.06
C VAL A 39 13.20 -8.23 -5.85
N ARG A 40 14.54 -8.33 -5.81
CA ARG A 40 15.27 -8.95 -4.68
C ARG A 40 15.01 -8.20 -3.37
N GLU A 41 15.09 -6.87 -3.38
CA GLU A 41 14.85 -6.05 -2.20
C GLU A 41 13.40 -6.12 -1.73
N THR A 42 12.44 -6.06 -2.66
CA THR A 42 11.02 -6.22 -2.37
C THR A 42 10.73 -7.57 -1.74
N ARG A 43 11.29 -8.67 -2.27
CA ARG A 43 11.17 -10.00 -1.65
C ARG A 43 11.81 -10.03 -0.26
N ARG A 44 12.98 -9.41 -0.08
CA ARG A 44 13.63 -9.32 1.23
C ARG A 44 12.73 -8.63 2.26
N LYS A 45 12.16 -7.48 1.91
CA LYS A 45 11.21 -6.75 2.76
C LYS A 45 9.97 -7.59 3.09
N PHE A 46 9.40 -8.26 2.10
CA PHE A 46 8.26 -9.17 2.28
C PHE A 46 8.53 -10.23 3.37
N TYR A 47 9.62 -11.00 3.24
CA TYR A 47 9.90 -12.09 4.17
C TYR A 47 10.30 -11.59 5.56
N ILE A 48 11.03 -10.48 5.66
CA ILE A 48 11.35 -9.86 6.95
C ILE A 48 10.07 -9.46 7.67
N ASN A 49 9.20 -8.68 7.01
CA ASN A 49 7.98 -8.18 7.61
C ASN A 49 7.00 -9.31 7.96
N GLY A 50 6.81 -10.28 7.06
CA GLY A 50 5.97 -11.44 7.33
C GLY A 50 6.44 -12.27 8.53
N CYS A 51 7.76 -12.45 8.67
CA CYS A 51 8.32 -13.14 9.82
C CYS A 51 8.26 -12.34 11.12
N ILE A 52 8.36 -11.01 11.08
CA ILE A 52 8.14 -10.17 12.27
C ILE A 52 6.74 -10.45 12.82
N VAL A 53 5.73 -10.53 11.94
CA VAL A 53 4.35 -10.86 12.35
C VAL A 53 4.29 -12.23 13.02
N LEU A 54 4.79 -13.27 12.35
CA LEU A 54 4.78 -14.64 12.87
C LEU A 54 5.55 -14.77 14.19
N ASP A 55 6.75 -14.19 14.30
CA ASP A 55 7.59 -14.29 15.49
C ASP A 55 6.96 -13.59 16.71
N LYS A 56 6.22 -12.50 16.50
CA LYS A 56 5.50 -11.81 17.59
C LYS A 56 4.27 -12.59 18.05
N CYS A 57 3.53 -13.22 17.14
CA CYS A 57 2.38 -14.07 17.47
C CYS A 57 2.80 -15.39 18.14
N PHE A 58 3.89 -16.02 17.67
CA PHE A 58 4.20 -17.42 17.96
C PHE A 58 5.61 -17.65 18.52
N HIS A 59 6.11 -16.72 19.33
CA HIS A 59 7.46 -16.75 19.91
C HIS A 59 7.84 -18.08 20.61
N LYS A 60 6.89 -18.78 21.24
CA LYS A 60 7.10 -20.09 21.91
C LYS A 60 6.63 -21.30 21.11
N THR A 61 5.77 -21.09 20.11
CA THR A 61 5.07 -22.15 19.37
C THR A 61 5.47 -22.19 17.90
N LYS A 62 6.59 -21.56 17.52
CA LYS A 62 7.16 -21.56 16.17
C LYS A 62 7.20 -22.95 15.53
N LYS A 63 7.56 -24.00 16.30
CA LYS A 63 7.61 -25.38 15.78
C LYS A 63 6.24 -25.88 15.28
N GLN A 64 5.16 -25.52 15.97
CA GLN A 64 3.79 -25.94 15.63
C GLN A 64 3.31 -25.24 14.37
N ILE A 65 3.49 -23.92 14.26
CA ILE A 65 3.07 -23.20 13.05
C ILE A 65 3.89 -23.60 11.81
N CYS A 66 5.13 -24.06 11.99
CA CYS A 66 5.97 -24.58 10.92
C CYS A 66 5.55 -25.97 10.41
N GLU A 67 4.54 -26.62 11.01
CA GLU A 67 3.88 -27.77 10.39
C GLU A 67 3.19 -27.38 9.09
N ASN A 68 2.81 -26.10 8.94
CA ASN A 68 2.41 -25.53 7.66
C ASN A 68 3.66 -25.29 6.80
N GLU A 69 3.78 -26.03 5.70
CA GLU A 69 4.92 -25.95 4.78
C GLU A 69 5.08 -24.55 4.14
N ILE A 70 4.00 -23.78 3.97
CA ILE A 70 4.07 -22.39 3.48
C ILE A 70 4.75 -21.51 4.53
N ILE A 71 4.34 -21.58 5.80
CA ILE A 71 4.96 -20.83 6.90
C ILE A 71 6.44 -21.21 7.05
N LYS A 72 6.75 -22.50 6.98
CA LYS A 72 8.11 -23.00 7.02
C LYS A 72 8.95 -22.48 5.85
N SER A 73 8.38 -22.41 4.64
CA SER A 73 9.05 -21.84 3.47
C SER A 73 9.34 -20.34 3.62
N ILE A 74 8.42 -19.58 4.23
CA ILE A 74 8.59 -18.14 4.53
C ILE A 74 9.77 -17.94 5.49
N TYR A 75 9.85 -18.76 6.55
CA TYR A 75 10.99 -18.71 7.47
C TYR A 75 12.30 -19.11 6.80
N TYR A 76 12.29 -20.12 5.93
CA TYR A 76 13.46 -20.52 5.16
C TYR A 76 13.99 -19.38 4.28
N GLU A 77 13.10 -18.73 3.51
CA GLU A 77 13.45 -17.59 2.65
C GLU A 77 14.03 -16.43 3.47
N ARG A 78 13.43 -16.12 4.64
CA ARG A 78 13.99 -15.13 5.55
C ARG A 78 15.39 -15.53 6.04
N ASP A 79 15.52 -16.71 6.64
CA ASP A 79 16.74 -17.09 7.37
C ASP A 79 17.93 -17.35 6.45
N LYS A 80 17.68 -17.77 5.20
CA LYS A 80 18.73 -18.18 4.26
C LYS A 80 19.11 -17.11 3.24
N ASP A 81 18.21 -16.19 2.90
CA ASP A 81 18.48 -15.13 1.90
C ASP A 81 18.13 -13.71 2.35
N ALA A 82 17.02 -13.51 3.07
CA ALA A 82 16.56 -12.15 3.40
C ALA A 82 17.33 -11.52 4.57
N ALA A 83 17.53 -12.27 5.66
CA ALA A 83 18.22 -11.82 6.87
C ALA A 83 19.71 -12.20 6.85
N HIS A 84 20.04 -13.37 6.31
CA HIS A 84 21.41 -13.84 6.13
C HIS A 84 21.66 -14.18 4.65
N LYS A 85 22.93 -14.38 4.29
CA LYS A 85 23.34 -14.91 2.98
C LYS A 85 24.00 -16.26 3.17
N ASP A 86 23.25 -17.33 2.99
CA ASP A 86 23.74 -18.71 3.10
C ASP A 86 24.24 -19.20 1.74
N ASP A 87 25.48 -19.69 1.68
CA ASP A 87 26.12 -20.18 0.44
C ASP A 87 25.39 -21.38 -0.18
N LYS A 88 24.62 -22.13 0.62
CA LYS A 88 23.86 -23.31 0.18
C LYS A 88 22.39 -22.99 -0.11
N TYR A 89 21.99 -21.72 -0.05
CA TYR A 89 20.62 -21.33 -0.35
C TYR A 89 20.26 -21.61 -1.81
N MET A 90 19.17 -22.34 -2.00
CA MET A 90 18.60 -22.60 -3.32
C MET A 90 17.39 -21.72 -3.53
N LYS A 91 17.57 -20.68 -4.34
CA LYS A 91 16.50 -19.73 -4.65
C LYS A 91 15.35 -20.41 -5.39
N LYS A 92 14.12 -20.26 -4.87
CA LYS A 92 12.91 -20.62 -5.62
C LYS A 92 12.88 -19.85 -6.94
N GLN A 93 12.83 -20.61 -8.04
CA GLN A 93 12.74 -20.06 -9.39
C GLN A 93 11.27 -19.85 -9.74
N TYR A 94 10.99 -18.72 -10.37
CA TYR A 94 9.68 -18.40 -10.90
C TYR A 94 9.83 -18.13 -12.39
N SER A 95 8.88 -18.60 -13.18
CA SER A 95 8.87 -18.41 -14.63
C SER A 95 8.54 -16.96 -14.98
N THR A 96 7.72 -16.30 -14.14
CA THR A 96 7.28 -14.91 -14.33
C THR A 96 7.18 -14.16 -13.00
N LEU A 97 7.17 -12.82 -13.06
CA LEU A 97 6.86 -11.98 -11.89
C LEU A 97 5.42 -12.17 -11.41
N MET A 98 4.48 -12.52 -12.29
CA MET A 98 3.10 -12.81 -11.89
C MET A 98 3.02 -14.06 -11.03
N GLU A 99 3.71 -15.14 -11.42
CA GLU A 99 3.79 -16.37 -10.62
C GLU A 99 4.36 -16.10 -9.23
N MET A 100 5.40 -15.27 -9.15
CA MET A 100 5.97 -14.81 -7.89
C MET A 100 4.96 -13.99 -7.05
N ALA A 101 4.24 -13.06 -7.67
CA ALA A 101 3.25 -12.25 -6.97
C ALA A 101 2.11 -13.11 -6.39
N GLU A 102 1.60 -14.08 -7.15
CA GLU A 102 0.54 -14.98 -6.68
C GLU A 102 1.01 -15.88 -5.53
N ASP A 103 2.25 -16.41 -5.58
CA ASP A 103 2.84 -17.15 -4.46
C ASP A 103 2.96 -16.28 -3.20
N MET A 104 3.41 -15.02 -3.35
CA MET A 104 3.51 -14.08 -2.24
C MET A 104 2.14 -13.67 -1.69
N LYS A 105 1.09 -13.55 -2.52
CA LYS A 105 -0.30 -13.35 -2.07
C LYS A 105 -0.75 -14.47 -1.16
N ILE A 106 -0.56 -15.72 -1.60
CA ILE A 106 -0.92 -16.91 -0.83
C ILE A 106 -0.16 -16.90 0.51
N GLN A 107 1.15 -16.63 0.49
CA GLN A 107 1.98 -16.56 1.69
C GLN A 107 1.49 -15.51 2.70
N VAL A 108 1.18 -14.29 2.27
CA VAL A 108 0.71 -13.24 3.20
C VAL A 108 -0.71 -13.49 3.71
N GLN A 109 -1.56 -14.13 2.90
CA GLN A 109 -2.88 -14.57 3.34
C GLN A 109 -2.79 -15.68 4.41
N ILE A 110 -1.88 -16.64 4.24
CA ILE A 110 -1.59 -17.68 5.23
C ILE A 110 -1.07 -17.07 6.53
N ILE A 111 -0.18 -16.06 6.46
CA ILE A 111 0.27 -15.32 7.65
C ILE A 111 -0.93 -14.66 8.35
N ARG A 112 -1.78 -13.94 7.62
CA ARG A 112 -2.97 -13.29 8.19
C ARG A 112 -3.88 -14.30 8.89
N GLU A 113 -4.18 -15.41 8.25
CA GLU A 113 -5.08 -16.43 8.82
C GLU A 113 -4.48 -17.07 10.07
N ALA A 114 -3.20 -17.43 10.03
CA ALA A 114 -2.50 -17.96 11.20
C ALA A 114 -2.51 -16.94 12.36
N CYS A 115 -2.32 -15.65 12.06
CA CYS A 115 -2.20 -14.60 13.06
C CYS A 115 -3.52 -13.89 13.41
N LYS A 116 -4.69 -14.38 12.95
CA LYS A 116 -5.97 -13.64 13.04
C LYS A 116 -6.33 -13.17 14.46
N ASP A 117 -6.08 -13.99 15.47
CA ASP A 117 -6.41 -13.67 16.88
C ASP A 117 -5.54 -12.52 17.43
N PHE A 118 -4.39 -12.27 16.80
CA PHE A 118 -3.44 -11.21 17.14
C PHE A 118 -3.59 -9.96 16.27
N LEU A 119 -4.51 -9.99 15.31
CA LEU A 119 -4.77 -8.89 14.39
C LEU A 119 -6.15 -8.26 14.68
N PRO A 120 -6.42 -7.05 14.17
CA PRO A 120 -7.75 -6.45 14.21
C PRO A 120 -8.72 -7.21 13.29
N ASP A 121 -9.95 -7.40 13.74
CA ASP A 121 -10.96 -8.20 13.02
C ASP A 121 -11.39 -7.54 11.69
N ASN A 122 -11.34 -6.20 11.64
CA ASN A 122 -11.70 -5.39 10.48
C ASN A 122 -10.59 -5.31 9.42
N LEU A 123 -9.38 -5.83 9.69
CA LEU A 123 -8.22 -5.71 8.80
C LEU A 123 -8.39 -6.57 7.52
N THR A 124 -8.28 -5.93 6.36
CA THR A 124 -8.33 -6.55 5.03
C THR A 124 -6.98 -6.50 4.30
N LEU A 125 -6.75 -7.41 3.36
CA LEU A 125 -5.58 -7.42 2.47
C LEU A 125 -6.00 -7.06 1.04
N ASP A 126 -6.11 -5.77 0.77
CA ASP A 126 -6.66 -5.28 -0.50
C ASP A 126 -5.56 -5.09 -1.55
N PHE A 127 -5.21 -6.13 -2.32
CA PHE A 127 -4.10 -6.10 -3.29
C PHE A 127 -4.31 -5.08 -4.42
N LEU A 128 -3.27 -4.29 -4.69
CA LEU A 128 -3.27 -3.23 -5.70
C LEU A 128 -2.07 -3.38 -6.63
N VAL A 129 -2.26 -3.12 -7.93
CA VAL A 129 -1.13 -3.07 -8.88
C VAL A 129 -0.49 -1.70 -8.79
N PHE A 130 0.21 -1.42 -7.68
CA PHE A 130 0.71 -0.09 -7.38
C PHE A 130 1.98 -0.06 -6.53
N ASP A 131 2.93 0.77 -6.93
CA ASP A 131 4.08 1.17 -6.13
C ASP A 131 4.31 2.66 -6.33
N SER A 132 4.36 3.40 -5.23
CA SER A 132 4.44 4.86 -5.20
C SER A 132 5.65 5.42 -5.98
N GLU A 133 6.82 4.83 -5.81
CA GLU A 133 8.06 5.30 -6.45
C GLU A 133 8.08 4.91 -7.93
N LEU A 134 7.76 3.65 -8.22
CA LEU A 134 7.76 3.13 -9.59
C LEU A 134 6.67 3.78 -10.43
N PHE A 135 5.54 4.15 -9.84
CA PHE A 135 4.48 4.88 -10.52
C PHE A 135 4.92 6.26 -10.96
N ARG A 136 5.58 7.02 -10.06
CA ARG A 136 6.14 8.34 -10.42
C ARG A 136 7.15 8.21 -11.53
N LEU A 137 8.06 7.25 -11.38
CA LEU A 137 9.12 6.97 -12.34
C LEU A 137 8.57 6.61 -13.73
N ALA A 138 7.61 5.67 -13.81
CA ALA A 138 6.98 5.23 -15.06
C ALA A 138 6.23 6.35 -15.79
N ASN A 139 5.89 7.42 -15.07
CA ASN A 139 5.04 8.50 -15.57
C ASN A 139 5.76 9.85 -15.66
N GLY A 140 7.06 9.91 -15.37
CA GLY A 140 7.85 11.14 -15.39
C GLY A 140 7.36 12.18 -14.39
N VAL A 141 6.84 11.75 -13.24
CA VAL A 141 6.28 12.65 -12.22
C VAL A 141 7.39 13.20 -11.36
N ASP A 142 7.70 14.48 -11.54
CA ASP A 142 8.53 15.27 -10.65
C ASP A 142 7.69 16.05 -9.62
N LYS A 143 8.37 16.80 -8.75
CA LYS A 143 7.73 17.61 -7.69
C LYS A 143 6.81 18.70 -8.24
N GLU A 144 7.15 19.29 -9.38
CA GLU A 144 6.33 20.34 -10.00
C GLU A 144 5.04 19.75 -10.56
N MET A 145 5.15 18.60 -11.24
CA MET A 145 4.03 17.83 -11.73
C MET A 145 3.11 17.36 -10.60
N GLU A 146 3.65 16.84 -9.49
CA GLU A 146 2.84 16.51 -8.32
C GLU A 146 2.06 17.72 -7.82
N THR A 147 2.72 18.88 -7.70
CA THR A 147 2.08 20.12 -7.25
C THR A 147 0.93 20.52 -8.18
N ARG A 148 1.12 20.40 -9.50
CA ARG A 148 0.06 20.64 -10.49
C ARG A 148 -1.11 19.67 -10.34
N ILE A 149 -0.83 18.38 -10.17
CA ILE A 149 -1.86 17.35 -9.93
C ILE A 149 -2.65 17.69 -8.66
N TRP A 150 -1.96 18.06 -7.57
CA TRP A 150 -2.61 18.45 -6.31
C TRP A 150 -3.48 19.68 -6.45
N ASN A 151 -3.00 20.72 -7.13
CA ASN A 151 -3.79 21.93 -7.36
C ASN A 151 -5.04 21.64 -8.22
N ALA A 152 -4.93 20.73 -9.18
CA ALA A 152 -6.06 20.31 -10.00
C ALA A 152 -7.08 19.47 -9.20
N LYS A 153 -6.61 18.55 -8.33
CA LYS A 153 -7.50 17.74 -7.47
C LYS A 153 -8.17 18.57 -6.38
N PHE A 154 -7.48 19.57 -5.85
CA PHE A 154 -7.92 20.37 -4.70
C PHE A 154 -7.78 21.87 -5.00
N PRO A 155 -8.61 22.42 -5.91
CA PRO A 155 -8.47 23.80 -6.38
C PRO A 155 -8.63 24.85 -5.26
N SER A 156 -9.37 24.51 -4.19
CA SER A 156 -9.57 25.36 -3.03
C SER A 156 -8.44 25.29 -1.99
N LYS A 157 -7.37 24.50 -2.20
CA LYS A 157 -6.29 24.35 -1.20
C LYS A 157 -5.65 25.68 -0.80
N ASN A 158 -5.57 26.63 -1.73
CA ASN A 158 -4.95 27.94 -1.51
C ASN A 158 -5.97 29.07 -1.25
N SER A 159 -7.26 28.75 -1.10
CA SER A 159 -8.30 29.78 -0.90
C SER A 159 -8.44 30.24 0.55
N CYS A 160 -7.88 29.51 1.52
CA CYS A 160 -7.83 29.93 2.92
C CYS A 160 -6.57 30.78 3.15
N LYS A 161 -6.71 32.11 3.08
CA LYS A 161 -5.59 33.06 3.29
C LYS A 161 -5.44 33.52 4.74
N ASP A 162 -6.43 33.24 5.58
CA ASP A 162 -6.40 33.64 6.98
C ASP A 162 -5.80 32.50 7.79
N VAL A 163 -4.53 32.65 8.16
CA VAL A 163 -3.91 31.84 9.20
C VAL A 163 -4.55 32.26 10.52
N VAL A 164 -5.61 31.54 10.89
CA VAL A 164 -6.15 31.60 12.25
C VAL A 164 -5.09 31.01 13.16
N GLU A 165 -4.77 31.66 14.29
CA GLU A 165 -3.92 31.07 15.32
C GLU A 165 -4.46 29.68 15.66
N GLY A 166 -3.64 28.65 15.42
CA GLY A 166 -4.01 27.25 15.59
C GLY A 166 -3.01 26.53 16.48
N GLU A 167 -3.44 25.40 17.03
CA GLU A 167 -2.55 24.53 17.79
C GLU A 167 -1.60 23.78 16.85
N CYS A 168 -0.32 23.78 17.19
CA CYS A 168 0.71 23.02 16.47
C CYS A 168 0.89 21.65 17.10
N PHE A 169 0.83 20.60 16.28
CA PHE A 169 1.06 19.22 16.70
C PHE A 169 2.27 18.63 15.96
N ASN A 170 3.02 17.79 16.65
CA ASN A 170 4.07 16.98 16.03
C ASN A 170 3.43 15.87 15.18
N VAL A 171 3.99 15.59 14.01
CA VAL A 171 3.44 14.53 13.13
C VAL A 171 4.00 13.17 13.54
N PHE A 172 3.12 12.27 13.99
CA PHE A 172 3.47 10.89 14.25
C PHE A 172 3.61 10.12 12.92
N SER A 173 4.85 9.77 12.58
CA SER A 173 5.24 9.34 11.24
C SER A 173 5.49 7.83 11.14
N ASP A 174 6.08 7.25 12.19
CA ASP A 174 6.47 5.85 12.25
C ASP A 174 5.88 5.21 13.51
N THR A 175 5.25 4.03 13.38
CA THR A 175 4.63 3.36 14.53
C THR A 175 5.63 2.87 15.57
N GLU A 176 6.89 2.66 15.22
CA GLU A 176 7.93 2.22 16.16
C GLU A 176 8.31 3.33 17.15
N ASP A 177 8.13 4.60 16.77
CA ASP A 177 8.39 5.76 17.61
C ASP A 177 7.43 5.85 18.80
N ILE A 178 6.32 5.10 18.80
CA ILE A 178 5.34 5.12 19.90
C ILE A 178 5.97 4.78 21.25
N LYS A 179 7.04 3.98 21.26
CA LYS A 179 7.77 3.58 22.47
C LYS A 179 8.60 4.71 23.07
N GLN A 180 8.88 5.74 22.27
CA GLN A 180 9.65 6.91 22.66
C GLN A 180 8.75 8.06 23.11
N ILE A 181 7.43 7.96 22.91
CA ILE A 181 6.45 9.00 23.25
C ILE A 181 5.76 8.62 24.56
N ALA A 182 5.94 9.42 25.60
CA ALA A 182 5.25 9.24 26.87
C ALA A 182 3.73 9.45 26.72
N GLU A 183 2.92 8.76 27.54
CA GLU A 183 1.46 8.73 27.39
C GLU A 183 0.84 10.14 27.49
N ASP A 184 1.34 10.99 28.37
CA ASP A 184 0.91 12.39 28.55
C ASP A 184 1.33 13.32 27.41
N GLU A 185 2.33 12.91 26.62
CA GLU A 185 2.80 13.63 25.44
C GLU A 185 2.07 13.28 24.16
N LYS A 186 1.37 12.14 24.09
CA LYS A 186 0.63 11.70 22.89
C LYS A 186 -0.37 12.74 22.38
N LYS A 187 -0.94 13.55 23.27
CA LYS A 187 -1.86 14.66 22.91
C LYS A 187 -1.18 15.79 22.11
N LYS A 188 0.15 15.89 22.14
CA LYS A 188 0.94 16.86 21.35
C LYS A 188 1.24 16.35 19.94
N TYR A 189 0.83 15.12 19.63
CA TYR A 189 1.04 14.50 18.32
C TYR A 189 -0.28 14.38 17.56
N ALA A 190 -0.17 14.44 16.24
CA ALA A 190 -1.25 14.21 15.30
C ALA A 190 -0.82 13.23 14.22
N THR A 191 -1.79 12.55 13.62
CA THR A 191 -1.60 11.68 12.45
C THR A 191 -2.26 12.29 11.23
N VAL A 192 -1.64 12.11 10.07
CA VAL A 192 -2.15 12.65 8.81
C VAL A 192 -2.80 11.54 7.99
N LEU A 193 -4.09 11.69 7.70
CA LEU A 193 -4.78 10.98 6.63
C LEU A 193 -4.62 11.78 5.35
N SER A 194 -4.06 11.19 4.30
CA SER A 194 -3.75 11.91 3.06
C SER A 194 -4.20 11.15 1.83
N CYS A 195 -4.63 11.89 0.82
CA CYS A 195 -4.82 11.35 -0.52
C CYS A 195 -3.47 11.15 -1.22
N GLY A 196 -3.45 10.29 -2.24
CA GLY A 196 -2.34 10.16 -3.17
C GLY A 196 -2.61 10.88 -4.49
N ILE A 197 -1.67 10.78 -5.44
CA ILE A 197 -1.84 11.33 -6.79
C ILE A 197 -2.76 10.47 -7.66
N CYS A 198 -3.11 9.27 -7.20
CA CYS A 198 -4.14 8.40 -7.77
C CYS A 198 -4.85 7.59 -6.65
N MET A 199 -5.89 6.85 -7.00
CA MET A 199 -6.74 6.09 -6.08
C MET A 199 -5.99 4.96 -5.37
N GLU A 200 -5.12 4.25 -6.07
CA GLU A 200 -4.32 3.16 -5.50
C GLU A 200 -3.38 3.70 -4.40
N GLU A 201 -2.73 4.83 -4.65
CA GLU A 201 -1.89 5.49 -3.64
C GLU A 201 -2.72 6.04 -2.49
N THR A 202 -3.89 6.61 -2.79
CA THR A 202 -4.82 7.11 -1.77
C THR A 202 -5.19 5.99 -0.80
N MET A 203 -5.52 4.81 -1.31
CA MET A 203 -5.86 3.67 -0.46
C MET A 203 -4.70 3.24 0.44
N GLN A 204 -3.49 3.07 -0.12
CA GLN A 204 -2.31 2.68 0.68
C GLN A 204 -2.01 3.74 1.77
N ARG A 205 -2.10 5.05 1.44
CA ARG A 205 -1.85 6.14 2.39
C ARG A 205 -2.92 6.24 3.49
N LEU A 206 -4.19 5.98 3.16
CA LEU A 206 -5.27 5.94 4.14
C LEU A 206 -5.10 4.76 5.10
N GLN A 207 -4.74 3.58 4.59
CA GLN A 207 -4.45 2.41 5.44
C GLN A 207 -3.29 2.69 6.41
N ASP A 208 -2.20 3.30 5.92
CA ASP A 208 -1.08 3.71 6.78
C ASP A 208 -1.49 4.76 7.82
N GLY A 209 -2.32 5.72 7.38
CA GLY A 209 -2.90 6.73 8.24
C GLY A 209 -3.71 6.12 9.38
N CYS A 210 -4.65 5.22 9.06
CA CYS A 210 -5.45 4.48 10.04
C CYS A 210 -4.58 3.73 11.04
N ILE A 211 -3.58 2.98 10.58
CA ILE A 211 -2.66 2.24 11.47
C ILE A 211 -1.98 3.19 12.45
N LYS A 212 -1.42 4.31 11.97
CA LYS A 212 -0.77 5.31 12.82
C LYS A 212 -1.75 5.93 13.83
N THR A 213 -2.96 6.27 13.39
CA THR A 213 -4.01 6.82 14.27
C THR A 213 -4.40 5.82 15.36
N ASN A 214 -4.56 4.54 15.00
CA ASN A 214 -4.92 3.50 15.94
C ASN A 214 -3.82 3.27 16.99
N VAL A 215 -2.55 3.24 16.56
CA VAL A 215 -1.40 3.11 17.47
C VAL A 215 -1.28 4.33 18.40
N LEU A 216 -1.40 5.55 17.88
CA LEU A 216 -1.22 6.76 18.68
C LEU A 216 -2.37 7.01 19.65
N HIS A 217 -3.61 6.85 19.18
CA HIS A 217 -4.82 7.28 19.89
C HIS A 217 -5.72 6.12 20.35
N LYS A 218 -5.26 4.87 20.25
CA LYS A 218 -6.01 3.66 20.66
C LYS A 218 -7.39 3.57 20.01
N GLN A 219 -7.46 3.91 18.73
CA GLN A 219 -8.67 3.80 17.90
C GLN A 219 -8.71 2.45 17.16
N ASP A 220 -9.79 2.20 16.44
CA ASP A 220 -9.98 0.97 15.65
C ASP A 220 -10.49 1.26 14.23
N MET A 221 -9.86 2.24 13.59
CA MET A 221 -10.22 2.68 12.23
C MET A 221 -9.60 1.79 11.17
N TRP A 222 -10.32 1.52 10.09
CA TRP A 222 -9.75 0.85 8.92
C TRP A 222 -10.30 1.41 7.62
N ALA A 223 -9.43 1.55 6.62
CA ALA A 223 -9.79 1.93 5.27
C ALA A 223 -9.80 0.67 4.38
N SER A 224 -10.98 0.29 3.90
CA SER A 224 -11.17 -0.86 3.00
C SER A 224 -11.57 -0.42 1.60
N ILE A 225 -11.22 -1.25 0.62
CA ILE A 225 -11.60 -1.02 -0.77
C ILE A 225 -13.04 -1.46 -1.02
N ASN A 226 -13.89 -0.54 -1.50
CA ASN A 226 -15.10 -0.92 -2.23
C ASN A 226 -14.70 -1.32 -3.66
N GLN A 227 -14.65 -2.63 -3.93
CA GLN A 227 -14.17 -3.16 -5.21
C GLN A 227 -15.06 -2.72 -6.39
N GLU A 228 -16.37 -2.56 -6.18
CA GLU A 228 -17.27 -2.08 -7.21
C GLU A 228 -16.92 -0.63 -7.61
N SER A 229 -16.74 0.25 -6.63
CA SER A 229 -16.34 1.63 -6.86
C SER A 229 -14.95 1.73 -7.50
N LEU A 230 -14.00 0.90 -7.08
CA LEU A 230 -12.65 0.87 -7.67
C LEU A 230 -12.70 0.41 -9.13
N ASN A 231 -13.50 -0.62 -9.45
CA ASN A 231 -13.69 -1.08 -10.81
C ASN A 231 -14.32 0.00 -11.71
N LYS A 232 -15.25 0.81 -11.17
CA LYS A 232 -15.80 1.97 -11.89
C LYS A 232 -14.72 2.99 -12.22
N ILE A 233 -13.81 3.30 -11.28
CA ILE A 233 -12.68 4.21 -11.52
C ILE A 233 -11.75 3.65 -12.61
N PHE A 234 -11.40 2.37 -12.56
CA PHE A 234 -10.59 1.74 -13.60
C PHE A 234 -11.27 1.79 -14.96
N ARG A 235 -12.58 1.54 -15.00
CA ARG A 235 -13.36 1.64 -16.23
C ARG A 235 -13.37 3.07 -16.79
N LEU A 236 -13.49 4.09 -15.95
CA LEU A 236 -13.41 5.50 -16.35
C LEU A 236 -12.03 5.84 -16.94
N ARG A 237 -10.94 5.29 -16.38
CA ARG A 237 -9.58 5.44 -16.96
C ARG A 237 -9.47 4.79 -18.33
N GLU A 238 -9.95 3.56 -18.48
CA GLU A 238 -9.92 2.82 -19.75
C GLU A 238 -10.67 3.55 -20.87
N LEU A 239 -11.83 4.13 -20.52
CA LEU A 239 -12.66 4.90 -21.45
C LEU A 239 -12.11 6.32 -21.71
N GLY A 240 -11.05 6.73 -20.98
CA GLY A 240 -10.39 8.03 -21.15
C GLY A 240 -11.16 9.23 -20.57
N PHE A 241 -12.07 8.98 -19.63
CA PHE A 241 -12.80 10.02 -18.90
C PHE A 241 -11.97 10.66 -17.80
N ILE A 242 -11.10 9.87 -17.18
CA ILE A 242 -10.13 10.34 -16.20
C ILE A 242 -8.75 9.83 -16.62
N ASP A 243 -7.70 10.58 -16.29
CA ASP A 243 -6.34 10.18 -16.58
C ASP A 243 -5.77 9.22 -15.52
N LYS A 244 -4.50 8.84 -15.68
CA LYS A 244 -3.76 7.98 -14.76
C LYS A 244 -3.58 8.56 -13.35
N PHE A 245 -3.83 9.85 -13.16
CA PHE A 245 -3.82 10.55 -11.88
C PHE A 245 -5.23 10.80 -11.36
N ASP A 246 -6.26 10.16 -11.94
CA ASP A 246 -7.68 10.39 -11.63
C ASP A 246 -8.11 11.86 -11.77
N LEU A 247 -7.50 12.58 -12.71
CA LEU A 247 -7.99 13.91 -13.10
C LEU A 247 -9.01 13.76 -14.22
N PRO A 248 -10.18 14.41 -14.13
CA PRO A 248 -11.17 14.38 -15.18
C PRO A 248 -10.64 15.04 -16.46
N ARG A 249 -10.93 14.41 -17.60
CA ARG A 249 -10.71 15.01 -18.90
C ARG A 249 -11.88 15.93 -19.23
N GLU A 250 -11.56 17.21 -19.45
CA GLU A 250 -12.56 18.16 -19.93
C GLU A 250 -12.94 17.86 -21.40
N PRO A 251 -14.24 17.78 -21.72
CA PRO A 251 -14.70 17.69 -23.10
C PRO A 251 -14.28 18.95 -23.89
N ARG A 252 -13.79 18.78 -25.12
CA ARG A 252 -13.35 19.89 -25.97
C ARG A 252 -14.51 20.73 -26.50
N ASN A 253 -15.70 20.16 -26.56
CA ASN A 253 -16.91 20.81 -27.06
C ASN A 253 -18.18 20.07 -26.61
N LYS A 254 -19.34 20.72 -26.78
CA LYS A 254 -20.67 20.18 -26.43
C LYS A 254 -21.03 18.87 -27.13
N ARG A 255 -20.45 18.59 -28.32
CA ARG A 255 -20.72 17.34 -29.03
C ARG A 255 -20.00 16.18 -28.35
N GLU A 256 -18.75 16.38 -27.95
CA GLU A 256 -17.97 15.41 -27.17
C GLU A 256 -18.58 15.21 -25.79
N GLU A 257 -19.02 16.28 -25.11
CA GLU A 257 -19.75 16.20 -23.83
C GLU A 257 -21.00 15.32 -23.93
N LYS A 258 -21.85 15.52 -24.95
CA LYS A 258 -23.02 14.66 -25.18
C LYS A 258 -22.65 13.22 -25.48
N ALA A 259 -21.53 12.98 -26.18
CA ALA A 259 -21.05 11.62 -26.43
C ALA A 259 -20.55 10.97 -25.13
N PHE A 260 -19.88 11.75 -24.27
CA PHE A 260 -19.39 11.32 -22.97
C PHE A 260 -20.54 10.87 -22.07
N ILE A 261 -21.59 11.71 -21.93
CA ILE A 261 -22.78 11.38 -21.14
C ILE A 261 -23.43 10.08 -21.62
N LYS A 262 -23.61 9.92 -22.95
CA LYS A 262 -24.20 8.68 -23.51
C LYS A 262 -23.40 7.42 -23.19
N ILE A 263 -22.07 7.52 -23.18
CA ILE A 263 -21.21 6.38 -22.83
C ILE A 263 -21.33 6.07 -21.34
N LEU A 264 -21.33 7.09 -20.48
CA LEU A 264 -21.49 6.92 -19.03
C LEU A 264 -22.85 6.29 -18.67
N GLU A 265 -23.94 6.73 -19.30
CA GLU A 265 -25.28 6.13 -19.15
C GLU A 265 -25.29 4.67 -19.62
N LYS A 266 -24.69 4.38 -20.78
CA LYS A 266 -24.62 3.01 -21.33
C LYS A 266 -23.83 2.07 -20.42
N GLU A 267 -22.74 2.55 -19.84
CA GLU A 267 -21.86 1.78 -18.95
C GLU A 267 -22.36 1.75 -17.49
N ARG A 268 -23.51 2.40 -17.19
CA ARG A 268 -24.08 2.53 -15.83
C ARG A 268 -23.10 3.14 -14.82
N LEU A 269 -22.39 4.16 -15.28
CA LEU A 269 -21.43 4.96 -14.49
C LEU A 269 -22.02 6.31 -14.04
N LEU A 270 -23.26 6.61 -14.46
CA LEU A 270 -24.13 7.69 -14.00
C LEU A 270 -25.34 7.11 -13.26
#